data_AF-A0A4R0HHW4-F1
#
_entry.id   AF-A0A4R0HHW4-F1
#
_cell.length_a   1.000
_cell.length_b   1.000
_cell.length_c   1.000
_cell.angle_alpha   90.00
_cell.angle_beta   90.00
_cell.angle_gamma   90.00
#
_symmetry.space_group_name_H-M   'P 1'
#
loop_
_entity.id
_entity.type
_entity.pdbx_description
1 polymer ?
#
loop_
_entity_poly.entity_id
_entity_poly.type
_entity_poly.pdbx_seq_one_letter_code
_entity_poly.pdbx_strand_id
1 'polypeptide(L)'
;MKLIGNSGKLLEAEFLLEGAEGERLDVVLQSAGGTGGSASSRNRDYPLVLKTLLERLRLVDALLEDAVVDSQRTRTLPRSDRRIQPKPWEYPIPLQQVEDFEVLRKALTRPQGNIGSTGRGGNERKRIRMTFAVLSRADLGQVKQVLQAVEADAPRRSDITAGLTAADINSALAEWQRVGRDAFFERYGGRQAQKYLILVGSDEFDAMAVLRGARALRGLDTSGPFRGDRRAVADPLRSMGFVVDDPESDLEGPLGPDPSPYVAWTGSFSGETDGMTLRSYRREQRILRGALGIGTGDPDRVHQCGICGLSVPERLLAAAHIKPRRDCTDEERRDMSNIAMAACTLGCDALYEYGYLTVQEGGQLLTDHTASVDLHRFHGRIAPAWNRGREPYFAWHRANRFRLASKQRTCV
;
A
#
# COMPACT_ATOMS: atom_id res chain seq x y z
N MET A 1 11.17 9.23 12.08
CA MET A 1 12.20 9.71 13.04
C MET A 1 13.18 8.61 13.39
N LYS A 2 14.39 8.99 13.81
CA LYS A 2 15.44 8.13 14.37
C LYS A 2 15.99 8.80 15.64
N LEU A 3 16.60 8.02 16.52
CA LEU A 3 17.21 8.54 17.75
C LEU A 3 18.70 8.77 17.57
N ILE A 4 19.23 9.84 18.16
CA ILE A 4 20.66 9.94 18.44
C ILE A 4 20.93 9.17 19.73
N GLY A 5 21.77 8.13 19.69
CA GLY A 5 22.16 7.35 20.86
C GLY A 5 23.10 8.13 21.79
N ASN A 6 23.38 7.60 22.98
CA ASN A 6 24.22 8.27 23.99
C ASN A 6 25.67 8.51 23.52
N SER A 7 26.13 7.76 22.51
CA SER A 7 27.43 7.97 21.85
C SER A 7 27.43 9.10 20.81
N GLY A 8 26.31 9.81 20.64
CA GLY A 8 26.13 10.83 19.60
C GLY A 8 25.86 10.26 18.20
N LYS A 9 25.85 8.93 18.03
CA LYS A 9 25.57 8.28 16.74
C LYS A 9 24.08 8.07 16.51
N LEU A 10 23.64 8.20 15.27
CA LEU A 10 22.29 7.87 14.86
C LEU A 10 22.04 6.36 14.98
N LEU A 11 20.95 5.97 15.64
CA LEU A 11 20.54 4.58 15.78
C LEU A 11 19.72 4.12 14.57
N GLU A 12 20.04 2.96 14.03
CA GLU A 12 19.38 2.35 12.89
C GLU A 12 18.09 1.63 13.30
N ALA A 13 17.08 2.39 13.74
CA ALA A 13 15.70 1.94 13.77
C ALA A 13 14.73 3.13 13.67
N GLU A 14 13.74 3.03 12.79
CA GLU A 14 12.78 4.10 12.55
C GLU A 14 11.56 4.01 13.48
N PHE A 15 11.09 5.17 13.93
CA PHE A 15 9.84 5.29 14.67
C PHE A 15 9.05 6.55 14.26
N LEU A 16 7.78 6.59 14.65
CA LEU A 16 6.87 7.72 14.49
C LEU A 16 6.29 8.11 15.85
N LEU A 17 5.93 9.39 15.99
CA LEU A 17 5.16 9.91 17.11
C LEU A 17 3.83 10.38 16.55
N GLU A 18 2.72 9.94 17.14
CA GLU A 18 1.37 10.27 16.74
C GLU A 18 0.58 10.81 17.95
N GLY A 19 -0.37 11.73 17.68
CA GLY A 19 -1.46 12.04 18.60
C GLY A 19 -1.10 12.81 19.87
N ALA A 20 -0.38 13.94 19.77
CA ALA A 20 -0.24 14.88 20.89
C ALA A 20 -1.46 15.81 21.05
N GLU A 21 -2.68 15.26 21.04
CA GLU A 21 -3.87 16.01 21.47
C GLU A 21 -4.12 15.69 22.96
N GLY A 22 -3.74 16.61 23.85
CA GLY A 22 -3.87 16.44 25.30
C GLY A 22 -2.67 15.73 25.96
N GLU A 23 -2.93 14.87 26.95
CA GLU A 23 -1.91 14.18 27.77
C GLU A 23 -1.47 12.82 27.19
N ARG A 24 -1.85 12.48 25.94
CA ARG A 24 -1.58 11.17 25.33
C ARG A 24 -0.53 11.26 24.23
N LEU A 25 0.31 10.24 24.11
CA LEU A 25 1.36 10.12 23.10
C LEU A 25 1.43 8.69 22.56
N ASP A 26 1.31 8.51 21.26
CA ASP A 26 1.56 7.21 20.62
C ASP A 26 2.97 7.18 20.00
N VAL A 27 3.74 6.15 20.33
CA VAL A 27 5.04 5.87 19.73
C VAL A 27 4.94 4.60 18.89
N VAL A 28 5.21 4.70 17.60
CA VAL A 28 5.17 3.58 16.67
C VAL A 28 6.59 3.22 16.25
N LEU A 29 7.11 2.09 16.71
CA LEU A 29 8.43 1.58 16.33
C LEU A 29 8.31 0.59 15.16
N GLN A 30 9.05 0.83 14.07
CA GLN A 30 9.01 0.01 12.85
C GLN A 30 9.68 -1.35 13.05
N SER A 31 9.20 -2.39 12.35
CA SER A 31 9.74 -3.76 12.48
C SER A 31 11.20 -3.87 12.03
N ALA A 32 11.99 -4.71 12.70
CA ALA A 32 13.29 -5.17 12.21
C ALA A 32 13.18 -6.47 11.42
N GLY A 33 14.09 -6.68 10.47
CA GLY A 33 14.14 -7.90 9.67
C GLY A 33 15.26 -7.91 8.62
N GLY A 34 15.37 -9.02 7.89
CA GLY A 34 16.44 -9.26 6.92
C GLY A 34 17.68 -9.91 7.54
N THR A 35 18.44 -10.62 6.70
CA THR A 35 19.70 -11.26 7.11
C THR A 35 20.74 -10.19 7.45
N GLY A 36 21.50 -10.36 8.53
CA GLY A 36 22.55 -9.41 8.90
C GLY A 36 23.56 -9.24 7.78
N GLY A 37 23.82 -7.98 7.37
CA GLY A 37 24.74 -7.65 6.28
C GLY A 37 24.16 -7.75 4.86
N SER A 38 22.90 -8.16 4.69
CA SER A 38 22.25 -8.15 3.38
C SER A 38 21.61 -6.80 3.05
N ALA A 39 21.35 -6.55 1.76
CA ALA A 39 20.58 -5.40 1.29
C ALA A 39 19.12 -5.36 1.82
N SER A 40 18.63 -6.46 2.41
CA SER A 40 17.31 -6.55 3.04
C SER A 40 17.33 -6.31 4.55
N SER A 41 18.52 -6.15 5.16
CA SER A 41 18.67 -5.82 6.58
C SER A 41 18.11 -4.44 6.89
N ARG A 42 17.18 -4.36 7.84
CA ARG A 42 16.55 -3.10 8.24
C ARG A 42 16.30 -3.03 9.74
N ASN A 43 16.31 -1.80 10.26
CA ASN A 43 16.07 -1.47 11.67
C ASN A 43 16.92 -2.33 12.63
N ARG A 44 18.22 -2.42 12.37
CA ARG A 44 19.17 -3.29 13.09
C ARG A 44 19.27 -2.96 14.58
N ASP A 45 19.11 -1.69 14.93
CA ASP A 45 19.20 -1.19 16.30
C ASP A 45 17.84 -1.20 17.02
N TYR A 46 16.83 -1.93 16.52
CA TYR A 46 15.50 -1.99 17.12
C TYR A 46 15.51 -2.20 18.65
N PRO A 47 16.27 -3.17 19.22
CA PRO A 47 16.28 -3.35 20.67
C PRO A 47 16.85 -2.11 21.40
N LEU A 48 17.93 -1.55 20.88
CA LEU A 48 18.57 -0.39 21.47
C LEU A 48 17.65 0.83 21.41
N VAL A 49 17.01 1.08 20.27
CA VAL A 49 16.03 2.17 20.11
C VAL A 49 14.84 2.00 21.05
N LEU A 50 14.28 0.80 21.19
CA LEU A 50 13.16 0.57 22.12
C LEU A 50 13.55 0.88 23.56
N LYS A 51 14.73 0.43 24.02
CA LYS A 51 15.23 0.76 25.35
C LYS A 51 15.42 2.27 25.51
N THR A 52 16.09 2.92 24.55
CA THR A 52 16.36 4.35 24.62
C THR A 52 15.09 5.19 24.60
N LEU A 53 14.05 4.79 23.85
CA LEU A 53 12.72 5.43 23.91
C LEU A 53 12.15 5.38 25.32
N LEU A 54 12.10 4.20 25.94
CA LEU A 54 11.55 4.01 27.28
C LEU A 54 12.35 4.80 28.34
N GLU A 55 13.68 4.75 28.26
CA GLU A 55 14.58 5.48 29.17
C GLU A 55 14.40 7.00 29.08
N ARG A 56 14.19 7.53 27.87
CA ARG A 56 14.05 8.98 27.67
C ARG A 56 12.63 9.47 27.96
N LEU A 57 11.61 8.68 27.67
CA LEU A 57 10.23 9.02 28.02
C LEU A 57 10.01 9.07 29.53
N ARG A 58 10.84 8.40 30.34
CA ARG A 58 10.89 8.63 31.79
C ARG A 58 11.12 10.10 32.16
N LEU A 59 11.89 10.85 31.37
CA LEU A 59 12.24 12.26 31.68
C LEU A 59 11.07 13.23 31.51
N VAL A 60 9.99 12.81 30.84
CA VAL A 60 8.74 13.58 30.70
C VAL A 60 7.61 12.96 31.52
N ASP A 61 7.94 12.17 32.54
CA ASP A 61 6.98 11.51 33.43
C ASP A 61 5.91 10.70 32.67
N ALA A 62 6.37 9.89 31.70
CA ALA A 62 5.46 9.08 30.89
C ALA A 62 5.08 7.76 31.60
N LEU A 63 3.80 7.41 31.52
CA LEU A 63 3.25 6.10 31.88
C LEU A 63 2.96 5.34 30.60
N LEU A 64 3.52 4.14 30.45
CA LEU A 64 3.15 3.26 29.34
C LEU A 64 1.79 2.62 29.65
N GLU A 65 0.73 3.06 28.98
CA GLU A 65 -0.64 2.59 29.22
C GLU A 65 -0.96 1.29 28.47
N ASP A 66 -0.38 1.13 27.28
CA ASP A 66 -0.62 -0.05 26.45
C ASP A 66 0.49 -0.23 25.41
N ALA A 67 0.74 -1.49 25.01
CA ALA A 67 1.55 -1.78 23.85
C ALA A 67 0.94 -2.92 23.04
N VAL A 68 0.86 -2.74 21.74
CA VAL A 68 0.29 -3.71 20.80
C VAL A 68 1.24 -3.97 19.63
N VAL A 69 1.23 -5.19 19.11
CA VAL A 69 1.82 -5.48 17.80
C VAL A 69 0.91 -4.88 16.73
N ASP A 70 1.47 -3.94 15.97
CA ASP A 70 0.78 -3.18 14.92
C ASP A 70 1.42 -3.49 13.57
N SER A 71 1.50 -4.78 13.23
CA SER A 71 1.98 -5.23 11.91
C SER A 71 0.83 -5.29 10.91
N GLN A 72 1.12 -5.24 9.60
CA GLN A 72 0.09 -5.39 8.56
C GLN A 72 -0.78 -6.66 8.74
N ARG A 73 -0.19 -7.73 9.29
CA ARG A 73 -0.86 -9.00 9.60
C ARG A 73 -1.72 -8.96 10.85
N THR A 74 -1.33 -8.18 11.85
CA THR A 74 -1.98 -8.17 13.17
C THR A 74 -2.98 -7.03 13.31
N ARG A 75 -2.88 -5.94 12.53
CA ARG A 75 -3.75 -4.76 12.64
C ARG A 75 -5.25 -5.06 12.55
N THR A 76 -5.64 -6.16 11.90
CA THR A 76 -7.02 -6.62 11.75
C THR A 76 -7.51 -7.50 12.91
N LEU A 77 -6.61 -7.96 13.78
CA LEU A 77 -6.96 -8.74 14.97
C LEU A 77 -7.53 -7.84 16.07
N PRO A 78 -8.37 -8.39 16.97
CA PRO A 78 -8.82 -7.71 18.17
C PRO A 78 -7.66 -7.16 18.99
N ARG A 79 -7.84 -6.01 19.64
CA ARG A 79 -6.78 -5.34 20.39
C ARG A 79 -6.18 -6.24 21.49
N SER A 80 -6.99 -7.08 22.13
CA SER A 80 -6.57 -8.10 23.12
C SER A 80 -5.52 -9.06 22.58
N ASP A 81 -5.71 -9.51 21.34
CA ASP A 81 -4.90 -10.57 20.72
C ASP A 81 -3.58 -10.04 20.18
N ARG A 82 -3.48 -8.71 20.06
CA ARG A 82 -2.27 -8.00 19.67
C ARG A 82 -1.51 -7.44 20.87
N ARG A 83 -2.13 -7.41 22.04
CA ARG A 83 -1.59 -6.77 23.24
C ARG A 83 -0.35 -7.52 23.69
N ILE A 84 0.72 -6.78 23.87
CA ILE A 84 1.97 -7.29 24.43
C ILE A 84 1.77 -7.33 25.93
N GLN A 85 1.94 -8.49 26.56
CA GLN A 85 1.90 -8.64 28.01
C GLN A 85 3.33 -8.71 28.57
N PRO A 86 3.89 -7.60 29.09
CA PRO A 86 5.27 -7.53 29.51
C PRO A 86 5.44 -8.06 30.94
N LYS A 87 5.26 -9.36 31.19
CA LYS A 87 5.44 -9.91 32.54
C LYS A 87 6.87 -9.68 33.07
N PRO A 88 7.06 -9.35 34.37
CA PRO A 88 6.04 -9.27 35.44
C PRO A 88 5.27 -7.94 35.52
N TRP A 89 5.51 -6.99 34.61
CA TRP A 89 4.81 -5.71 34.64
C TRP A 89 3.34 -5.82 34.22
N GLU A 90 2.52 -4.97 34.83
CA GLU A 90 1.14 -4.71 34.47
C GLU A 90 0.98 -3.26 34.01
N TYR A 91 0.05 -3.02 33.09
CA TYR A 91 -0.25 -1.67 32.64
C TYR A 91 -1.22 -0.96 33.60
N PRO A 92 -1.12 0.37 33.78
CA PRO A 92 -0.08 1.24 33.21
C PRO A 92 1.27 1.05 33.93
N ILE A 93 2.38 1.13 33.19
CA ILE A 93 3.74 1.00 33.72
C ILE A 93 4.35 2.40 33.91
N PRO A 94 4.56 2.87 35.16
CA PRO A 94 5.21 4.14 35.41
C PRO A 94 6.70 4.05 35.09
N LEU A 95 7.16 4.74 34.05
CA LEU A 95 8.56 4.62 33.61
C LEU A 95 9.55 5.19 34.63
N GLN A 96 9.11 6.08 35.53
CA GLN A 96 9.93 6.56 36.65
C GLN A 96 10.34 5.47 37.64
N GLN A 97 9.51 4.43 37.80
CA GLN A 97 9.71 3.34 38.75
C GLN A 97 10.46 2.15 38.14
N VAL A 98 10.85 2.24 36.86
CA VAL A 98 11.60 1.18 36.18
C VAL A 98 13.08 1.33 36.51
N GLU A 99 13.63 0.35 37.23
CA GLU A 99 15.05 0.29 37.59
C GLU A 99 15.92 -0.20 36.43
N ASP A 100 15.50 -1.27 35.74
CA ASP A 100 16.23 -1.88 34.63
C ASP A 100 15.39 -1.90 33.33
N PHE A 101 15.72 -0.97 32.43
CA PHE A 101 15.08 -0.85 31.14
C PHE A 101 15.46 -1.97 30.15
N GLU A 102 16.57 -2.68 30.34
CA GLU A 102 16.85 -3.87 29.52
C GLU A 102 15.87 -5.01 29.84
N VAL A 103 15.50 -5.19 31.11
CA VAL A 103 14.53 -6.22 31.48
C VAL A 103 13.14 -5.85 30.96
N LEU A 104 12.71 -4.59 31.11
CA LEU A 104 11.45 -4.11 30.54
C LEU A 104 11.43 -4.25 29.01
N ARG A 105 12.51 -3.85 28.32
CA ARG A 105 12.64 -4.02 26.87
C ARG A 105 12.49 -5.48 26.47
N LYS A 106 13.15 -6.42 27.15
CA LYS A 106 13.02 -7.86 26.89
C LYS A 106 11.59 -8.35 27.10
N ALA A 107 10.91 -7.88 28.15
CA ALA A 107 9.51 -8.21 28.42
C ALA A 107 8.55 -7.67 27.35
N LEU A 108 8.88 -6.54 26.71
CA LEU A 108 8.13 -6.00 25.58
C LEU A 108 8.44 -6.66 24.23
N THR A 109 9.64 -7.25 24.05
CA THR A 109 10.02 -7.90 22.76
C THR A 109 9.65 -9.38 22.69
N ARG A 110 9.92 -10.16 23.75
CA ARG A 110 9.73 -11.63 23.73
C ARG A 110 8.32 -12.06 23.35
N PRO A 111 7.23 -11.48 23.91
CA PRO A 111 5.87 -11.90 23.56
C PRO A 111 5.52 -11.65 22.09
N GLN A 112 6.17 -10.68 21.44
CA GLN A 112 5.88 -10.33 20.04
C GLN A 112 6.05 -11.52 19.10
N GLY A 113 7.00 -12.42 19.38
CA GLY A 113 7.25 -13.60 18.54
C GLY A 113 5.99 -14.41 18.29
N ASN A 114 5.17 -14.59 19.34
CA ASN A 114 3.96 -15.42 19.33
C ASN A 114 2.70 -14.65 18.87
N ILE A 115 2.70 -13.32 18.95
CA ILE A 115 1.53 -12.50 18.60
C ILE A 115 1.33 -12.50 17.07
N GLY A 116 0.22 -13.08 16.61
CA GLY A 116 -0.09 -13.22 15.19
C GLY A 116 0.87 -14.13 14.41
N SER A 117 1.54 -15.08 15.08
CA SER A 117 2.23 -16.20 14.42
C SER A 117 1.39 -17.48 14.49
N THR A 118 1.53 -18.35 13.48
CA THR A 118 0.83 -19.64 13.39
C THR A 118 1.59 -20.79 14.09
N GLY A 119 2.66 -20.48 14.82
CA GLY A 119 3.51 -21.45 15.54
C GLY A 119 4.29 -20.81 16.69
N ARG A 120 4.94 -21.63 17.52
CA ARG A 120 5.84 -21.17 18.60
C ARG A 120 7.13 -20.62 18.03
N GLY A 121 7.49 -19.40 18.42
CA GLY A 121 8.70 -18.75 17.95
C GLY A 121 8.48 -18.02 16.63
N GLY A 122 8.73 -16.72 16.65
CA GLY A 122 8.60 -15.83 15.52
C GLY A 122 9.42 -14.57 15.75
N ASN A 123 9.41 -13.64 14.80
CA ASN A 123 10.16 -12.40 14.95
C ASN A 123 9.70 -11.62 16.20
N GLU A 124 10.61 -11.39 17.15
CA GLU A 124 10.38 -10.63 18.38
C GLU A 124 10.53 -9.11 18.21
N ARG A 125 10.77 -8.66 16.98
CA ARG A 125 11.07 -7.26 16.62
C ARG A 125 10.07 -6.80 15.55
N LYS A 126 8.78 -6.97 15.84
CA LYS A 126 7.68 -6.58 14.94
C LYS A 126 7.42 -5.08 15.06
N ARG A 127 6.61 -4.55 14.15
CA ARG A 127 6.10 -3.18 14.29
C ARG A 127 5.20 -3.13 15.51
N ILE A 128 5.46 -2.23 16.45
CA ILE A 128 4.68 -2.07 17.67
C ILE A 128 4.19 -0.63 17.78
N ARG A 129 3.03 -0.47 18.41
CA ARG A 129 2.49 0.82 18.84
C ARG A 129 2.41 0.79 20.37
N MET A 130 3.00 1.79 21.00
CA MET A 130 3.00 1.99 22.43
C MET A 130 2.24 3.29 22.71
N THR A 131 1.26 3.24 23.61
CA THR A 131 0.50 4.40 24.05
C THR A 131 0.99 4.83 25.41
N PHE A 132 1.31 6.11 25.55
CA PHE A 132 1.75 6.71 26.79
C PHE A 132 0.79 7.82 27.23
N ALA A 133 0.62 7.96 28.54
CA ALA A 133 0.18 9.20 29.17
C ALA A 133 1.40 10.00 29.61
N VAL A 134 1.48 11.29 29.26
CA VAL A 134 2.60 12.19 29.57
C VAL A 134 2.17 13.16 30.66
N LEU A 135 2.44 12.83 31.92
CA LEU A 135 1.91 13.58 33.08
C LEU A 135 2.56 14.94 33.27
N SER A 136 3.79 15.13 32.77
CA SER A 136 4.45 16.43 32.74
C SER A 136 3.77 17.46 31.84
N ARG A 137 2.81 17.03 31.01
CA ARG A 137 2.15 17.83 29.97
C ARG A 137 3.12 18.42 28.95
N ALA A 138 4.26 17.77 28.75
CA ALA A 138 5.22 18.17 27.73
C ALA A 138 4.59 18.10 26.33
N ASP A 139 4.77 19.17 25.54
CA ASP A 139 4.32 19.18 24.16
C ASP A 139 5.18 18.27 23.26
N LEU A 140 4.72 18.05 22.02
CA LEU A 140 5.42 17.16 21.09
C LEU A 140 6.85 17.63 20.77
N GLY A 141 7.11 18.94 20.78
CA GLY A 141 8.44 19.50 20.56
C GLY A 141 9.39 19.18 21.72
N GLN A 142 8.92 19.36 22.95
CA GLN A 142 9.65 19.01 24.17
C GLN A 142 9.92 17.51 24.24
N VAL A 143 8.93 16.67 23.92
CA VAL A 143 9.10 15.21 23.83
C VAL A 143 10.16 14.86 22.78
N LYS A 144 10.11 15.45 21.58
CA LYS A 144 11.13 15.22 20.53
C LYS A 144 12.53 15.60 21.02
N GLN A 145 12.67 16.71 21.73
CA GLN A 145 13.96 17.17 22.27
C GLN A 145 14.50 16.20 23.32
N VAL A 146 13.67 15.76 24.27
CA VAL A 146 14.03 14.77 25.30
C VAL A 146 14.43 13.44 24.66
N LEU A 147 13.69 13.01 23.64
CA LEU A 147 14.02 11.82 22.88
C LEU A 147 15.31 11.97 22.07
N GLN A 148 15.84 13.18 21.87
CA GLN A 148 16.84 13.47 20.83
C GLN A 148 16.43 12.85 19.49
N ALA A 149 15.14 12.99 19.19
CA ALA A 149 14.53 12.51 17.98
C ALA A 149 14.94 13.46 16.86
N VAL A 150 15.70 12.96 15.91
CA VAL A 150 15.87 13.65 14.63
C VAL A 150 14.81 13.12 13.68
N GLU A 151 14.32 13.98 12.80
CA GLU A 151 13.62 13.47 11.64
C GLU A 151 14.57 12.48 10.99
N ALA A 152 14.06 11.26 10.81
CA ALA A 152 14.81 10.34 9.99
C ALA A 152 14.79 11.06 8.64
N ASP A 153 15.95 11.42 8.12
CA ASP A 153 16.10 11.31 6.68
C ASP A 153 15.63 9.87 6.41
N ALA A 154 14.37 9.71 5.98
CA ALA A 154 13.96 8.54 5.21
C ALA A 154 15.16 8.33 4.31
N PRO A 155 15.84 7.16 4.32
CA PRO A 155 17.14 7.01 3.65
C PRO A 155 16.99 7.81 2.38
N ARG A 156 17.77 8.90 2.20
CA ARG A 156 17.55 9.80 1.06
C ARG A 156 17.82 8.92 -0.14
N ARG A 157 16.78 8.21 -0.57
CA ARG A 157 16.56 7.71 -1.89
C ARG A 157 16.47 9.02 -2.58
N SER A 158 17.61 9.44 -3.10
CA SER A 158 17.78 10.71 -3.77
C SER A 158 16.54 10.90 -4.63
N ASP A 159 15.94 12.08 -4.56
CA ASP A 159 14.93 12.41 -5.54
C ASP A 159 15.67 12.42 -6.88
N ILE A 160 15.28 11.52 -7.77
CA ILE A 160 15.96 11.35 -9.04
C ILE A 160 15.82 12.62 -9.89
N THR A 161 14.75 13.39 -9.68
CA THR A 161 14.50 14.66 -10.36
C THR A 161 15.20 15.85 -9.71
N ALA A 162 15.75 15.69 -8.50
CA ALA A 162 16.41 16.80 -7.81
C ALA A 162 17.62 17.32 -8.58
N GLY A 163 17.58 18.63 -8.87
CA GLY A 163 18.61 19.34 -9.62
C GLY A 163 18.48 19.22 -11.14
N LEU A 164 17.49 18.48 -11.65
CA LEU A 164 17.17 18.41 -13.08
C LEU A 164 16.14 19.47 -13.49
N THR A 165 16.24 19.88 -14.74
CA THR A 165 15.32 20.78 -15.43
C THR A 165 14.74 20.09 -16.67
N ALA A 166 13.68 20.66 -17.25
CA ALA A 166 13.10 20.13 -18.49
C ALA A 166 14.12 20.05 -19.64
N ALA A 167 15.08 20.98 -19.70
CA ALA A 167 16.15 20.96 -20.70
C ALA A 167 17.06 19.73 -20.56
N ASP A 168 17.34 19.29 -19.32
CA ASP A 168 18.15 18.10 -19.08
C ASP A 168 17.43 16.82 -19.50
N ILE A 169 16.11 16.77 -19.24
CA ILE A 169 15.26 15.66 -19.70
C ILE A 169 15.23 15.59 -21.23
N ASN A 170 15.03 16.73 -21.90
CA ASN A 170 15.08 16.81 -23.37
C ASN A 170 16.44 16.39 -23.94
N SER A 171 17.53 16.71 -23.25
CA SER A 171 18.88 16.31 -23.67
C SER A 171 19.08 14.80 -23.57
N ALA A 172 18.54 14.17 -22.52
CA ALA A 172 18.54 12.72 -22.37
C ALA A 172 17.63 12.00 -23.40
N LEU A 173 16.47 12.57 -23.72
CA LEU A 173 15.59 12.06 -24.78
C LEU A 173 16.26 12.13 -26.16
N ALA A 174 16.91 13.25 -26.48
CA ALA A 174 17.66 13.40 -27.72
C ALA A 174 18.86 12.43 -27.81
N GLU A 175 19.57 12.21 -26.69
CA GLU A 175 20.62 11.19 -26.59
C GLU A 175 20.04 9.79 -26.86
N TRP A 176 18.91 9.43 -26.23
CA TRP A 176 18.25 8.15 -26.45
C TRP A 176 17.88 7.95 -27.92
N GLN A 177 17.25 8.94 -28.55
CA GLN A 177 16.91 8.87 -29.98
C GLN A 177 18.15 8.72 -30.87
N ARG A 178 19.27 9.36 -30.50
CA ARG A 178 20.54 9.30 -31.25
C ARG A 178 21.25 7.95 -31.13
N VAL A 179 21.31 7.37 -29.93
CA VAL A 179 22.09 6.13 -29.68
C VAL A 179 21.25 4.85 -29.76
N GLY A 180 19.93 4.98 -29.69
CA GLY A 180 19.02 3.86 -29.61
C GLY A 180 18.89 3.31 -28.19
N ARG A 181 17.79 2.59 -27.97
CA ARG A 181 17.37 2.07 -26.66
C ARG A 181 18.47 1.27 -25.95
N ASP A 182 19.01 0.25 -26.60
CA ASP A 182 19.90 -0.71 -25.95
C ASP A 182 21.23 -0.06 -25.53
N ALA A 183 21.81 0.76 -26.41
CA ALA A 183 23.02 1.52 -26.10
C ALA A 183 22.79 2.55 -24.98
N PHE A 184 21.60 3.14 -24.91
CA PHE A 184 21.25 4.07 -23.83
C PHE A 184 21.17 3.35 -22.48
N PHE A 185 20.54 2.17 -22.42
CA PHE A 185 20.48 1.35 -21.21
C PHE A 185 21.86 0.88 -20.75
N GLU A 186 22.71 0.43 -21.69
CA GLU A 186 24.08 0.02 -21.41
C GLU A 186 24.89 1.18 -20.82
N ARG A 187 24.70 2.39 -21.36
CA ARG A 187 25.48 3.58 -20.98
C ARG A 187 25.07 4.19 -19.64
N TYR A 188 23.78 4.26 -19.34
CA TYR A 188 23.28 5.01 -18.18
C TYR A 188 22.70 4.13 -17.06
N GLY A 189 22.60 2.83 -17.29
CA GLY A 189 22.28 1.82 -16.28
C GLY A 189 20.84 1.86 -15.78
N GLY A 190 20.10 0.78 -15.96
CA GLY A 190 18.80 0.58 -15.34
C GLY A 190 18.31 -0.84 -15.57
N ARG A 191 17.83 -1.53 -14.53
CA ARG A 191 16.92 -2.66 -14.78
C ARG A 191 15.61 -2.05 -15.26
N GLN A 192 14.98 -2.67 -16.27
CA GLN A 192 13.64 -2.31 -16.74
C GLN A 192 12.72 -2.09 -15.53
N ALA A 193 12.32 -0.85 -15.32
CA ALA A 193 11.30 -0.49 -14.36
C ALA A 193 10.25 0.27 -15.16
N GLN A 194 9.55 -0.49 -16.02
CA GLN A 194 8.56 -0.03 -17.01
C GLN A 194 7.29 0.59 -16.40
N LYS A 195 7.36 1.10 -15.16
CA LYS A 195 6.17 1.64 -14.50
C LYS A 195 5.72 2.95 -15.13
N TYR A 196 6.66 3.82 -15.48
CA TYR A 196 6.34 5.13 -16.06
C TYR A 196 7.06 5.32 -17.39
N LEU A 197 6.31 5.75 -18.40
CA LEU A 197 6.79 6.02 -19.76
C LEU A 197 6.64 7.50 -20.08
N ILE A 198 7.67 8.14 -20.60
CA ILE A 198 7.58 9.48 -21.18
C ILE A 198 7.14 9.32 -22.64
N LEU A 199 6.10 10.05 -23.05
CA LEU A 199 5.57 10.02 -24.41
C LEU A 199 6.02 11.28 -25.17
N VAL A 200 6.68 11.10 -26.31
CA VAL A 200 7.08 12.21 -27.20
C VAL A 200 6.70 11.85 -28.64
N GLY A 201 5.66 12.50 -29.16
CA GLY A 201 5.10 12.12 -30.47
C GLY A 201 4.59 10.68 -30.42
N SER A 202 5.23 9.79 -31.19
CA SER A 202 4.98 8.35 -31.27
C SER A 202 5.90 7.50 -30.40
N ASP A 203 6.94 8.10 -29.84
CA ASP A 203 8.00 7.38 -29.15
C ASP A 203 7.72 7.28 -27.65
N GLU A 204 8.03 6.11 -27.09
CA GLU A 204 7.93 5.82 -25.66
C GLU A 204 9.31 5.62 -25.04
N PHE A 205 9.56 6.29 -23.92
CA PHE A 205 10.84 6.23 -23.22
C PHE A 205 10.64 5.80 -21.77
N ASP A 206 11.45 4.86 -21.26
CA ASP A 206 11.42 4.48 -19.84
C ASP A 206 11.84 5.70 -18.99
N ALA A 207 10.91 6.21 -18.19
CA ALA A 207 11.09 7.46 -17.46
C ALA A 207 12.28 7.39 -16.49
N MET A 208 12.49 6.23 -15.84
CA MET A 208 13.58 6.03 -14.90
C MET A 208 14.93 6.01 -15.60
N ALA A 209 15.02 5.37 -16.77
CA ALA A 209 16.23 5.38 -17.59
C ALA A 209 16.54 6.78 -18.12
N VAL A 210 15.54 7.51 -18.65
CA VAL A 210 15.71 8.91 -19.09
C VAL A 210 16.20 9.79 -17.95
N LEU A 211 15.61 9.67 -16.76
CA LEU A 211 16.02 10.42 -15.58
C LEU A 211 17.46 10.12 -15.17
N ARG A 212 17.90 8.86 -15.23
CA ARG A 212 19.32 8.50 -14.98
C ARG A 212 20.26 9.07 -16.03
N GLY A 213 19.87 9.02 -17.31
CA GLY A 213 20.63 9.63 -18.40
C GLY A 213 20.76 11.14 -18.22
N ALA A 214 19.67 11.84 -17.89
CA ALA A 214 19.67 13.28 -17.64
C ALA A 214 20.61 13.66 -16.49
N ARG A 215 20.60 12.89 -15.39
CA ARG A 215 21.55 13.09 -14.28
C ARG A 215 22.99 12.89 -14.72
N ALA A 216 23.28 11.80 -15.44
CA ALA A 216 24.62 11.51 -15.93
C ALA A 216 25.15 12.62 -16.84
N LEU A 217 24.32 13.10 -17.78
CA LEU A 217 24.67 14.19 -18.70
C LEU A 217 24.92 15.51 -17.97
N ARG A 218 24.18 15.76 -16.89
CA ARG A 218 24.36 16.94 -16.03
C ARG A 218 25.48 16.77 -14.99
N GLY A 219 26.15 15.62 -14.93
CA GLY A 219 27.19 15.34 -13.94
C GLY A 219 26.67 15.18 -12.50
N LEU A 220 25.39 14.85 -12.32
CA LEU A 220 24.79 14.57 -11.03
C LEU A 220 24.97 13.10 -10.64
N ASP A 221 24.97 12.81 -9.34
CA ASP A 221 25.10 11.44 -8.82
C ASP A 221 24.00 10.51 -9.36
N THR A 222 24.39 9.37 -9.93
CA THR A 222 23.51 8.32 -10.48
C THR A 222 23.52 7.03 -9.65
N SER A 223 24.34 6.96 -8.60
CA SER A 223 24.58 5.75 -7.79
C SER A 223 23.54 5.53 -6.69
N GLY A 224 22.79 6.57 -6.32
CA GLY A 224 21.80 6.51 -5.26
C GLY A 224 20.63 5.55 -5.52
N PRO A 225 20.04 4.94 -4.47
CA PRO A 225 18.82 4.16 -4.62
C PRO A 225 17.64 5.10 -4.88
N PHE A 226 17.30 5.40 -6.13
CA PHE A 226 16.17 6.26 -6.47
C PHE A 226 14.80 5.61 -6.20
N ARG A 227 13.79 6.42 -5.87
CA ARG A 227 12.38 5.99 -5.83
C ARG A 227 11.79 5.94 -7.25
N GLY A 228 11.06 4.88 -7.57
CA GLY A 228 10.32 4.71 -8.83
C GLY A 228 8.81 4.83 -8.68
N ASP A 229 8.33 5.58 -7.68
CA ASP A 229 6.90 5.80 -7.44
C ASP A 229 6.39 7.10 -8.09
N ARG A 230 5.07 7.29 -8.14
CA ARG A 230 4.41 8.43 -8.81
C ARG A 230 4.99 9.78 -8.41
N ARG A 231 5.22 9.98 -7.11
CA ARG A 231 5.70 11.25 -6.55
C ARG A 231 7.15 11.54 -6.89
N ALA A 232 7.96 10.50 -7.09
CA ALA A 232 9.37 10.63 -7.40
C ALA A 232 9.68 10.67 -8.90
N VAL A 233 8.76 10.24 -9.76
CA VAL A 233 8.97 10.12 -11.21
C VAL A 233 7.92 10.86 -12.01
N ALA A 234 6.66 10.43 -11.92
CA ALA A 234 5.60 10.93 -12.80
C ALA A 234 5.18 12.37 -12.50
N ASP A 235 4.90 12.70 -11.23
CA ASP A 235 4.43 14.05 -10.87
C ASP A 235 5.49 15.13 -11.18
N PRO A 236 6.80 14.94 -10.87
CA PRO A 236 7.83 15.90 -11.27
C PRO A 236 7.96 16.07 -12.78
N LEU A 237 8.02 14.97 -13.55
CA LEU A 237 8.11 15.04 -15.02
C LEU A 237 6.88 15.74 -15.64
N ARG A 238 5.69 15.45 -15.13
CA ARG A 238 4.45 16.16 -15.54
C ARG A 238 4.52 17.64 -15.20
N SER A 239 5.04 18.01 -14.03
CA SER A 239 5.24 19.42 -13.67
C SER A 239 6.25 20.15 -14.57
N MET A 240 7.18 19.40 -15.17
CA MET A 240 8.14 19.90 -16.16
C MET A 240 7.57 19.95 -17.60
N GLY A 241 6.30 19.56 -17.79
CA GLY A 241 5.61 19.61 -19.08
C GLY A 241 5.67 18.33 -19.91
N PHE A 242 6.19 17.22 -19.36
CA PHE A 242 6.23 15.94 -20.06
C PHE A 242 4.93 15.15 -19.89
N VAL A 243 4.51 14.51 -20.98
CA VAL A 243 3.44 13.52 -20.92
C VAL A 243 4.03 12.22 -20.36
N VAL A 244 3.49 11.75 -19.23
CA VAL A 244 3.96 10.51 -18.58
C VAL A 244 2.79 9.57 -18.35
N ASP A 245 2.92 8.35 -18.84
CA ASP A 245 1.92 7.29 -18.77
C ASP A 245 2.33 6.16 -17.79
N ASP A 246 1.34 5.48 -17.21
CA ASP A 246 1.50 4.24 -16.43
C ASP A 246 0.65 3.14 -17.09
N PRO A 247 1.27 2.29 -17.94
CA PRO A 247 0.53 1.31 -18.73
C PRO A 247 -0.09 0.17 -17.89
N GLU A 248 0.23 0.08 -16.60
CA GLU A 248 -0.34 -0.93 -15.69
C GLU A 248 -1.58 -0.44 -14.93
N SER A 249 -1.92 0.85 -15.03
CA SER A 249 -2.96 1.48 -14.22
C SER A 249 -3.95 2.29 -15.06
N ASP A 250 -5.11 1.70 -15.34
CA ASP A 250 -6.28 2.40 -15.92
C ASP A 250 -6.76 3.59 -15.04
N LEU A 251 -6.32 3.65 -13.77
CA LEU A 251 -6.57 4.74 -12.82
C LEU A 251 -5.54 5.88 -12.91
N GLU A 252 -4.35 5.61 -13.48
CA GLU A 252 -3.25 6.57 -13.64
C GLU A 252 -2.97 6.90 -15.12
N GLY A 253 -3.93 6.63 -16.00
CA GLY A 253 -4.00 7.24 -17.33
C GLY A 253 -3.86 8.76 -17.23
N PRO A 254 -3.57 9.45 -18.34
CA PRO A 254 -2.91 10.74 -18.28
C PRO A 254 -3.88 11.82 -17.77
N LEU A 255 -3.91 12.01 -16.45
CA LEU A 255 -4.86 12.86 -15.75
C LEU A 255 -4.10 13.99 -15.05
N GLY A 256 -3.82 15.04 -15.83
CA GLY A 256 -3.93 16.40 -15.32
C GLY A 256 -5.42 16.80 -15.21
N PRO A 257 -5.77 17.83 -14.42
CA PRO A 257 -7.15 18.30 -14.30
C PRO A 257 -7.73 18.87 -15.61
N ASP A 258 -6.92 19.05 -16.66
CA ASP A 258 -7.30 19.57 -17.97
C ASP A 258 -6.99 18.55 -19.08
N PRO A 259 -8.01 18.05 -19.82
CA PRO A 259 -7.81 17.13 -20.95
C PRO A 259 -7.31 17.80 -22.25
N SER A 260 -7.30 19.14 -22.32
CA SER A 260 -6.99 19.90 -23.55
C SER A 260 -5.61 19.60 -24.18
N PRO A 261 -4.51 19.41 -23.41
CA PRO A 261 -3.21 19.01 -23.96
C PRO A 261 -3.25 17.65 -24.66
N TYR A 262 -4.12 16.73 -24.21
CA TYR A 262 -4.25 15.39 -24.80
C TYR A 262 -5.06 15.39 -26.08
N VAL A 263 -6.11 16.21 -26.15
CA VAL A 263 -6.89 16.40 -27.39
C VAL A 263 -5.99 16.95 -28.50
N ALA A 264 -5.12 17.91 -28.18
CA ALA A 264 -4.14 18.42 -29.15
C ALA A 264 -3.16 17.31 -29.61
N TRP A 265 -2.73 16.43 -28.69
CA TRP A 265 -1.84 15.31 -29.01
C TRP A 265 -2.52 14.24 -29.88
N THR A 266 -3.82 13.97 -29.72
CA THR A 266 -4.53 12.99 -30.59
C THR A 266 -4.47 13.34 -32.07
N GLY A 267 -4.43 14.64 -32.40
CA GLY A 267 -4.29 15.11 -33.79
C GLY A 267 -2.88 14.93 -34.37
N SER A 268 -1.89 14.63 -33.54
CA SER A 268 -0.49 14.42 -33.92
C SER A 268 0.02 13.01 -33.61
N PHE A 269 -0.86 12.10 -33.14
CA PHE A 269 -0.49 10.72 -32.87
C PHE A 269 -0.23 9.99 -34.20
N SER A 270 1.00 9.50 -34.37
CA SER A 270 1.39 8.74 -35.55
C SER A 270 2.28 7.55 -35.14
N GLY A 271 1.68 6.41 -34.80
CA GLY A 271 2.41 5.22 -34.40
C GLY A 271 1.52 3.98 -34.33
N GLU A 272 2.11 2.82 -34.05
CA GLU A 272 1.36 1.61 -33.75
C GLU A 272 0.59 1.79 -32.44
N THR A 273 -0.68 1.39 -32.42
CA THR A 273 -1.56 1.56 -31.24
C THR A 273 -1.36 0.48 -30.17
N ASP A 274 -0.64 -0.58 -30.50
CA ASP A 274 -0.44 -1.75 -29.65
C ASP A 274 1.01 -1.80 -29.13
N GLY A 275 1.20 -1.70 -27.81
CA GLY A 275 2.49 -1.92 -27.15
C GLY A 275 2.64 -3.35 -26.62
N MET A 276 3.78 -4.00 -26.83
CA MET A 276 4.07 -5.31 -26.23
C MET A 276 4.68 -5.16 -24.82
N THR A 277 3.95 -5.62 -23.79
CA THR A 277 4.45 -5.72 -22.41
C THR A 277 4.74 -7.17 -22.01
N LEU A 278 5.86 -7.41 -21.31
CA LEU A 278 6.17 -8.69 -20.67
C LEU A 278 5.34 -8.83 -19.38
N ARG A 279 4.17 -9.44 -19.49
CA ARG A 279 3.22 -9.61 -18.36
C ARG A 279 3.70 -10.63 -17.33
N SER A 280 3.66 -10.24 -16.05
CA SER A 280 3.59 -11.23 -14.97
C SER A 280 2.18 -11.82 -14.89
N TYR A 281 2.04 -13.12 -15.14
CA TYR A 281 0.75 -13.81 -15.11
C TYR A 281 0.37 -14.22 -13.69
N ARG A 282 -0.75 -13.70 -13.16
CA ARG A 282 -1.31 -14.14 -11.88
C ARG A 282 -1.89 -15.56 -12.03
N ARG A 283 -1.16 -16.58 -11.55
CA ARG A 283 -1.57 -18.00 -11.62
C ARG A 283 -2.93 -18.28 -10.99
N GLU A 284 -3.30 -17.53 -9.96
CA GLU A 284 -4.56 -17.68 -9.22
C GLU A 284 -5.80 -17.33 -10.03
N GLN A 285 -5.70 -16.37 -10.97
CA GLN A 285 -6.83 -16.02 -11.83
C GLN A 285 -7.22 -17.20 -12.74
N ARG A 286 -6.25 -17.99 -13.21
CA ARG A 286 -6.51 -19.23 -13.95
C ARG A 286 -7.25 -20.26 -13.10
N ILE A 287 -6.84 -20.40 -11.85
CA ILE A 287 -7.40 -21.36 -10.89
C ILE A 287 -8.83 -20.96 -10.54
N LEU A 288 -9.09 -19.69 -10.24
CA LEU A 288 -10.42 -19.18 -9.94
C LEU A 288 -11.37 -19.31 -11.14
N ARG A 289 -10.89 -19.00 -12.34
CA ARG A 289 -11.63 -19.21 -13.58
C ARG A 289 -12.05 -20.68 -13.75
N GLY A 290 -11.13 -21.61 -13.55
CA GLY A 290 -11.43 -23.04 -13.55
C GLY A 290 -12.42 -23.45 -12.44
N ALA A 291 -12.22 -22.97 -11.21
CA ALA A 291 -13.08 -23.28 -10.07
C ALA A 291 -14.51 -22.75 -10.23
N LEU A 292 -14.69 -21.63 -10.93
CA LEU A 292 -15.99 -21.04 -11.25
C LEU A 292 -16.62 -21.64 -12.51
N GLY A 293 -15.95 -22.57 -13.17
CA GLY A 293 -16.40 -23.15 -14.44
C GLY A 293 -16.24 -22.22 -15.65
N ILE A 294 -15.73 -21.00 -15.46
CA ILE A 294 -15.51 -19.97 -16.50
C ILE A 294 -14.04 -19.90 -16.90
N GLY A 295 -13.58 -20.90 -17.64
CA GLY A 295 -12.19 -21.04 -18.04
C GLY A 295 -11.98 -22.30 -18.87
N THR A 296 -12.96 -22.63 -19.72
CA THR A 296 -13.02 -23.93 -20.38
C THR A 296 -12.17 -23.97 -21.65
N GLY A 297 -11.52 -22.85 -21.99
CA GLY A 297 -10.73 -22.69 -23.21
C GLY A 297 -11.57 -22.28 -24.43
N ASP A 298 -12.89 -22.20 -24.27
CA ASP A 298 -13.81 -21.72 -25.30
C ASP A 298 -14.34 -20.35 -24.88
N PRO A 299 -13.88 -19.25 -25.51
CA PRO A 299 -14.27 -17.90 -25.13
C PRO A 299 -15.75 -17.59 -25.39
N ASP A 300 -16.43 -18.38 -26.24
CA ASP A 300 -17.80 -18.15 -26.66
C ASP A 300 -18.80 -19.04 -25.90
N ARG A 301 -18.28 -19.99 -25.10
CA ARG A 301 -19.09 -20.77 -24.16
C ARG A 301 -19.82 -19.83 -23.20
N VAL A 302 -21.12 -20.07 -23.06
CA VAL A 302 -22.01 -19.20 -22.28
C VAL A 302 -22.09 -19.67 -20.83
N HIS A 303 -21.95 -18.75 -19.90
CA HIS A 303 -22.15 -18.97 -18.46
C HIS A 303 -22.95 -17.82 -17.83
N GLN A 304 -23.55 -18.09 -16.68
CA GLN A 304 -24.30 -17.07 -15.95
C GLN A 304 -23.39 -16.15 -15.13
N CYS A 305 -23.64 -14.85 -15.23
CA CYS A 305 -23.10 -13.89 -14.28
C CYS A 305 -23.71 -14.14 -12.89
N GLY A 306 -22.85 -14.29 -11.90
CA GLY A 306 -23.17 -14.46 -10.49
C GLY A 306 -23.84 -13.26 -9.82
N ILE A 307 -23.88 -12.08 -10.45
CA ILE A 307 -24.57 -10.90 -9.93
C ILE A 307 -25.92 -10.71 -10.63
N CYS A 308 -25.93 -10.41 -11.93
CA CYS A 308 -27.17 -10.06 -12.63
C CYS A 308 -27.95 -11.25 -13.20
N GLY A 309 -27.34 -12.44 -13.21
CA GLY A 309 -27.91 -13.66 -13.80
C GLY A 309 -27.89 -13.73 -15.32
N LEU A 310 -27.33 -12.72 -16.01
CA LEU A 310 -27.25 -12.75 -17.46
C LEU A 310 -26.31 -13.86 -17.94
N SER A 311 -26.79 -14.67 -18.88
CA SER A 311 -25.98 -15.64 -19.60
C SER A 311 -25.15 -14.91 -20.66
N VAL A 312 -23.83 -14.93 -20.52
CA VAL A 312 -22.89 -14.28 -21.44
C VAL A 312 -21.72 -15.20 -21.79
N PRO A 313 -21.07 -15.00 -22.95
CA PRO A 313 -19.81 -15.66 -23.29
C PRO A 313 -18.72 -15.53 -22.20
N GLU A 314 -17.85 -16.54 -22.05
CA GLU A 314 -16.73 -16.56 -21.08
C GLU A 314 -15.81 -15.34 -21.17
N ARG A 315 -15.64 -14.80 -22.39
CA ARG A 315 -14.84 -13.59 -22.65
C ARG A 315 -15.41 -12.33 -21.97
N LEU A 316 -16.69 -12.32 -21.62
CA LEU A 316 -17.37 -11.22 -20.94
C LEU A 316 -17.51 -11.46 -19.42
N LEU A 317 -16.84 -12.48 -18.87
CA LEU A 317 -16.85 -12.79 -17.45
C LEU A 317 -15.46 -12.63 -16.83
N ALA A 318 -15.41 -11.91 -15.73
CA ALA A 318 -14.29 -11.84 -14.82
C ALA A 318 -14.49 -12.82 -13.65
N ALA A 319 -13.40 -13.44 -13.19
CA ALA A 319 -13.40 -14.11 -11.88
C ALA A 319 -13.12 -13.04 -10.82
N ALA A 320 -14.21 -12.41 -10.36
CA ALA A 320 -14.21 -11.31 -9.41
C ALA A 320 -14.16 -11.85 -7.98
N HIS A 321 -13.36 -11.22 -7.12
CA HIS A 321 -13.43 -11.55 -5.70
C HIS A 321 -14.69 -10.92 -5.08
N ILE A 322 -15.41 -11.68 -4.25
CA ILE A 322 -16.58 -11.17 -3.51
C ILE A 322 -16.11 -10.21 -2.41
N LYS A 323 -15.04 -10.60 -1.70
CA LYS A 323 -14.27 -9.74 -0.80
C LYS A 323 -12.97 -9.36 -1.50
N PRO A 324 -12.66 -8.07 -1.73
CA PRO A 324 -11.48 -7.65 -2.48
C PRO A 324 -10.19 -8.26 -1.92
N ARG A 325 -9.37 -8.81 -2.82
CA ARG A 325 -8.15 -9.57 -2.48
C ARG A 325 -7.23 -8.91 -1.44
N ARG A 326 -7.08 -7.59 -1.53
CA ARG A 326 -6.23 -6.80 -0.62
C ARG A 326 -6.72 -6.83 0.83
N ASP A 327 -8.00 -7.10 1.02
CA ASP A 327 -8.72 -7.13 2.28
C ASP A 327 -8.91 -8.57 2.79
N CYS A 328 -8.59 -9.59 1.98
CA CYS A 328 -8.64 -11.01 2.36
C CYS A 328 -7.43 -11.46 3.20
N THR A 329 -7.67 -12.33 4.18
CA THR A 329 -6.63 -13.14 4.83
C THR A 329 -6.10 -14.21 3.88
N ASP A 330 -5.02 -14.89 4.26
CA ASP A 330 -4.47 -15.97 3.44
C ASP A 330 -5.41 -17.20 3.45
N GLU A 331 -6.17 -17.43 4.53
CA GLU A 331 -7.20 -18.47 4.60
C GLU A 331 -8.36 -18.16 3.66
N GLU A 332 -8.88 -16.94 3.68
CA GLU A 332 -9.96 -16.51 2.78
C GLU A 332 -9.52 -16.55 1.32
N ARG A 333 -8.25 -16.20 1.02
CA ARG A 333 -7.69 -16.36 -0.34
C ARG A 333 -7.64 -17.82 -0.78
N ARG A 334 -7.49 -18.78 0.14
CA ARG A 334 -7.48 -20.22 -0.15
C ARG A 334 -8.89 -20.81 -0.28
N ASP A 335 -9.92 -20.09 0.15
CA ASP A 335 -11.32 -20.49 -0.01
C ASP A 335 -11.81 -20.26 -1.45
N MET A 336 -11.16 -20.92 -2.40
CA MET A 336 -11.33 -20.70 -3.84
C MET A 336 -12.79 -20.91 -4.31
N SER A 337 -13.56 -21.75 -3.62
CA SER A 337 -14.97 -22.02 -3.92
C SER A 337 -15.89 -20.84 -3.58
N ASN A 338 -15.54 -20.06 -2.56
CA ASN A 338 -16.44 -19.04 -2.01
C ASN A 338 -15.87 -17.61 -2.09
N ILE A 339 -14.56 -17.42 -2.25
CA ILE A 339 -13.98 -16.08 -2.28
C ILE A 339 -14.26 -15.32 -3.57
N ALA A 340 -14.67 -16.02 -4.62
CA ALA A 340 -14.87 -15.46 -5.95
C ALA A 340 -16.24 -15.82 -6.55
N MET A 341 -16.63 -15.02 -7.54
CA MET A 341 -17.80 -15.24 -8.39
C MET A 341 -17.52 -14.81 -9.82
N ALA A 342 -18.27 -15.36 -10.78
CA ALA A 342 -18.24 -14.91 -12.17
C ALA A 342 -19.03 -13.60 -12.31
N ALA A 343 -18.37 -12.46 -12.49
CA ALA A 343 -19.03 -11.17 -12.68
C ALA A 343 -18.88 -10.73 -14.14
N CYS A 344 -19.95 -10.22 -14.77
CA CYS A 344 -19.84 -9.76 -16.15
C CYS A 344 -19.14 -8.40 -16.23
N THR A 345 -18.33 -8.24 -17.28
CA THR A 345 -17.65 -6.97 -17.60
C THR A 345 -18.59 -5.94 -18.21
N LEU A 346 -19.86 -6.30 -18.49
CA LEU A 346 -20.94 -5.41 -18.91
C LEU A 346 -21.46 -4.49 -17.78
N GLY A 347 -20.69 -4.36 -16.70
CA GLY A 347 -20.92 -3.45 -15.59
C GLY A 347 -21.05 -4.11 -14.21
N CYS A 348 -21.32 -5.41 -14.11
CA CYS A 348 -21.48 -6.04 -12.77
C CYS A 348 -20.17 -6.03 -11.97
N ASP A 349 -19.05 -6.34 -12.62
CA ASP A 349 -17.72 -6.35 -11.99
C ASP A 349 -17.37 -4.98 -11.40
N ALA A 350 -17.46 -3.93 -12.21
CA ALA A 350 -17.16 -2.56 -11.81
C ALA A 350 -18.14 -2.00 -10.77
N LEU A 351 -19.46 -2.14 -11.00
CA LEU A 351 -20.48 -1.59 -10.09
C LEU A 351 -20.41 -2.24 -8.70
N TYR A 352 -20.07 -3.52 -8.63
CA TYR A 352 -19.84 -4.22 -7.39
C TYR A 352 -18.54 -3.73 -6.72
N GLU A 353 -17.39 -3.76 -7.41
CA GLU A 353 -16.09 -3.34 -6.84
C GLU A 353 -16.12 -1.91 -6.26
N TYR A 354 -16.82 -0.99 -6.93
CA TYR A 354 -16.96 0.39 -6.48
C TYR A 354 -18.07 0.63 -5.46
N GLY A 355 -18.84 -0.40 -5.12
CA GLY A 355 -19.86 -0.37 -4.07
C GLY A 355 -21.18 0.30 -4.47
N TYR A 356 -21.47 0.44 -5.76
CA TYR A 356 -22.76 0.95 -6.26
C TYR A 356 -23.87 -0.07 -6.12
N LEU A 357 -23.52 -1.36 -6.08
CA LEU A 357 -24.44 -2.43 -5.74
C LEU A 357 -23.79 -3.44 -4.79
N THR A 358 -24.61 -4.18 -4.07
CA THR A 358 -24.18 -5.29 -3.22
C THR A 358 -25.25 -6.38 -3.16
N VAL A 359 -24.96 -7.47 -2.46
CA VAL A 359 -25.83 -8.64 -2.33
C VAL A 359 -26.19 -8.79 -0.85
N GLN A 360 -27.48 -8.75 -0.51
CA GLN A 360 -28.03 -9.02 0.82
C GLN A 360 -27.95 -10.49 1.22
N GLU A 361 -28.15 -10.73 2.50
CA GLU A 361 -28.45 -12.07 2.98
C GLU A 361 -29.71 -12.59 2.25
N GLY A 362 -29.67 -13.81 1.74
CA GLY A 362 -30.70 -14.36 0.85
C GLY A 362 -30.50 -14.04 -0.64
N GLY A 363 -29.48 -13.26 -0.98
CA GLY A 363 -29.06 -13.03 -2.37
C GLY A 363 -29.69 -11.83 -3.06
N GLN A 364 -30.60 -11.10 -2.41
CA GLN A 364 -31.25 -9.93 -3.03
C GLN A 364 -30.22 -8.83 -3.36
N LEU A 365 -30.31 -8.24 -4.54
CA LEU A 365 -29.45 -7.13 -4.94
C LEU A 365 -29.92 -5.82 -4.29
N LEU A 366 -28.98 -5.11 -3.68
CA LEU A 366 -29.15 -3.73 -3.23
C LEU A 366 -28.33 -2.79 -4.09
N THR A 367 -28.88 -1.60 -4.32
CA THR A 367 -28.30 -0.56 -5.18
C THR A 367 -28.26 0.76 -4.44
N ASP A 368 -27.22 1.57 -4.69
CA ASP A 368 -27.14 2.94 -4.20
C ASP A 368 -27.91 3.87 -5.15
N HIS A 369 -29.12 4.25 -4.77
CA HIS A 369 -30.00 5.13 -5.55
C HIS A 369 -29.49 6.58 -5.65
N THR A 370 -28.44 6.95 -4.92
CA THR A 370 -27.84 8.29 -4.96
C THR A 370 -26.75 8.44 -6.01
N ALA A 371 -26.35 7.32 -6.64
CA ALA A 371 -25.35 7.32 -7.69
C ALA A 371 -25.94 7.87 -9.01
N SER A 372 -25.15 8.66 -9.75
CA SER A 372 -25.49 9.13 -11.10
C SER A 372 -25.36 8.02 -12.17
N VAL A 373 -25.70 6.78 -11.82
CA VAL A 373 -25.54 5.58 -12.65
C VAL A 373 -26.87 4.85 -12.71
N ASP A 374 -27.28 4.40 -13.90
CA ASP A 374 -28.51 3.61 -14.05
C ASP A 374 -28.33 2.20 -13.46
N LEU A 375 -29.06 1.94 -12.37
CA LEU A 375 -29.07 0.68 -11.64
C LEU A 375 -30.42 -0.05 -11.73
N HIS A 376 -31.37 0.44 -12.55
CA HIS A 376 -32.72 -0.09 -12.61
C HIS A 376 -32.74 -1.59 -12.96
N ARG A 377 -31.80 -2.05 -13.79
CA ARG A 377 -31.68 -3.46 -14.18
C ARG A 377 -31.40 -4.43 -13.03
N PHE A 378 -31.03 -3.94 -11.84
CA PHE A 378 -30.71 -4.76 -10.66
C PHE A 378 -31.83 -4.80 -9.62
N HIS A 379 -32.81 -3.89 -9.69
CA HIS A 379 -33.90 -3.81 -8.72
C HIS A 379 -34.69 -5.12 -8.66
N GLY A 380 -34.92 -5.63 -7.44
CA GLY A 380 -35.71 -6.83 -7.20
C GLY A 380 -35.08 -8.15 -7.68
N ARG A 381 -33.83 -8.14 -8.16
CA ARG A 381 -33.14 -9.36 -8.61
C ARG A 381 -32.41 -10.05 -7.47
N ILE A 382 -32.15 -11.34 -7.66
CA ILE A 382 -31.35 -12.18 -6.76
C ILE A 382 -30.06 -12.55 -7.48
N ALA A 383 -28.92 -12.38 -6.80
CA ALA A 383 -27.59 -12.75 -7.28
C ALA A 383 -27.42 -14.28 -7.27
N PRO A 384 -27.22 -14.94 -8.43
CA PRO A 384 -27.02 -16.39 -8.47
C PRO A 384 -25.76 -16.86 -7.73
N ALA A 385 -24.77 -15.98 -7.56
CA ALA A 385 -23.57 -16.31 -6.80
C ALA A 385 -23.85 -16.47 -5.30
N TRP A 386 -25.00 -16.03 -4.78
CA TRP A 386 -25.28 -16.11 -3.36
C TRP A 386 -25.50 -17.56 -2.90
N ASN A 387 -24.80 -17.94 -1.83
CA ASN A 387 -25.05 -19.15 -1.07
C ASN A 387 -24.50 -18.98 0.36
N ARG A 388 -24.80 -19.93 1.25
CA ARG A 388 -24.35 -19.86 2.66
C ARG A 388 -22.83 -19.80 2.82
N GLY A 389 -22.05 -20.42 1.93
CA GLY A 389 -20.59 -20.39 1.96
C GLY A 389 -20.00 -19.04 1.54
N ARG A 390 -20.69 -18.32 0.64
CA ARG A 390 -20.27 -17.00 0.13
C ARG A 390 -20.79 -15.83 0.94
N GLU A 391 -21.83 -16.06 1.74
CA GLU A 391 -22.47 -15.03 2.55
C GLU A 391 -21.50 -14.24 3.46
N PRO A 392 -20.50 -14.85 4.14
CA PRO A 392 -19.53 -14.08 4.93
C PRO A 392 -18.79 -13.02 4.11
N TYR A 393 -18.48 -13.30 2.85
CA TYR A 393 -17.81 -12.35 1.95
C TYR A 393 -18.77 -11.27 1.44
N PHE A 394 -20.01 -11.63 1.13
CA PHE A 394 -21.04 -10.63 0.79
C PHE A 394 -21.36 -9.72 1.98
N ALA A 395 -21.45 -10.26 3.19
CA ALA A 395 -21.63 -9.49 4.42
C ALA A 395 -20.48 -8.50 4.65
N TRP A 396 -19.23 -8.94 4.43
CA TRP A 396 -18.09 -8.03 4.47
C TRP A 396 -18.22 -6.91 3.44
N HIS A 397 -18.60 -7.23 2.21
CA HIS A 397 -18.76 -6.23 1.15
C HIS A 397 -19.83 -5.20 1.50
N ARG A 398 -20.99 -5.65 2.01
CA ARG A 398 -22.07 -4.77 2.49
C ARG A 398 -21.60 -3.80 3.57
N ALA A 399 -20.77 -4.26 4.50
CA ALA A 399 -20.31 -3.44 5.62
C ALA A 399 -19.15 -2.48 5.27
N ASN A 400 -18.34 -2.80 4.26
CA ASN A 400 -17.05 -2.11 4.01
C ASN A 400 -16.96 -1.40 2.65
N ARG A 401 -17.77 -1.80 1.67
CA ARG A 401 -17.69 -1.26 0.30
C ARG A 401 -18.99 -0.65 -0.18
N PHE A 402 -20.12 -1.23 0.18
CA PHE A 402 -21.41 -0.71 -0.26
C PHE A 402 -21.61 0.73 0.25
N ARG A 403 -21.88 1.64 -0.68
CA ARG A 403 -22.14 3.05 -0.39
C ARG A 403 -23.58 3.17 0.09
N LEU A 404 -23.80 3.14 1.40
CA LEU A 404 -25.10 3.52 1.96
C LEU A 404 -25.23 5.04 1.94
N ALA A 405 -26.34 5.54 1.39
CA ALA A 405 -26.76 6.93 1.57
C ALA A 405 -26.81 7.23 3.08
N SER A 406 -25.83 8.00 3.56
CA SER A 406 -25.75 8.58 4.91
C SER A 406 -25.97 7.61 6.08
N LYS A 407 -24.89 7.27 6.79
CA LYS A 407 -24.98 7.07 8.25
C LYS A 407 -25.69 8.30 8.82
N GLN A 408 -26.96 8.17 9.20
CA GLN A 408 -27.65 9.16 10.02
C GLN A 408 -26.73 9.44 11.22
N ARG A 409 -26.29 10.69 11.31
CA ARG A 409 -25.77 11.26 12.54
C ARG A 409 -26.91 11.25 13.55
N THR A 410 -27.07 10.17 14.32
CA THR A 410 -27.81 10.22 15.57
C THR A 410 -26.94 10.96 16.58
N CYS A 411 -27.09 12.28 16.59
CA CYS A 411 -27.06 13.02 17.84
C CYS A 411 -28.35 12.66 18.58
N VAL A 412 -28.22 11.95 19.70
CA VAL A 412 -29.13 12.03 20.85
C VAL A 412 -28.24 12.11 22.08
#